data_AF-A0AAJ4P5R7-F1
#
_entry.id   AF-A0AAJ4P5R7-F1
#
_cell.length_a   1.000
_cell.length_b   1.000
_cell.length_c   1.000
_cell.angle_alpha   90.00
_cell.angle_beta   90.00
_cell.angle_gamma   90.00
#
_symmetry.space_group_name_H-M   'P 1'
#
loop_
_entity.id
_entity.type
_entity.pdbx_description
1 polymer ?
#
loop_
_entity_poly.entity_id
_entity_poly.type
_entity_poly.pdbx_seq_one_letter_code
_entity_poly.pdbx_strand_id
1 'polypeptide(L)'
;MNTLSIPQIFSQLAYYQENYLQIIADPAQYYIPVKDAHITLWPLAQKSLYLGDLLQLWFAEKWLVETERQFNFEVFLNADYLKEQDKDLYIYAISGNLLTGTNQSKAWQASTTQIQDVELANVSKHYFEFQGLTRPRLSCVEAGQTKSSII
;
A
#
# COMPACT_ATOMS: atom_id res chain seq x y z
N MET A 1 -18.21 -2.67 10.49
CA MET A 1 -17.15 -2.82 9.48
C MET A 1 -15.87 -3.20 10.20
N ASN A 2 -15.24 -4.32 9.83
CA ASN A 2 -13.97 -4.73 10.42
C ASN A 2 -12.85 -3.89 9.79
N THR A 3 -12.13 -3.13 10.61
CA THR A 3 -10.92 -2.40 10.20
C THR A 3 -9.71 -3.30 10.46
N LEU A 4 -8.88 -3.51 9.46
CA LEU A 4 -7.68 -4.34 9.58
C LEU A 4 -6.52 -3.51 10.14
N SER A 5 -5.67 -4.12 10.98
CA SER A 5 -4.38 -3.55 11.34
C SER A 5 -3.26 -4.12 10.46
N ILE A 6 -2.15 -3.40 10.36
CA ILE A 6 -0.98 -3.88 9.60
C ILE A 6 -0.49 -5.26 10.11
N PRO A 7 -0.33 -5.50 11.44
CA PRO A 7 0.03 -6.84 11.93
C PRO A 7 -0.95 -7.94 11.51
N GLN A 8 -2.26 -7.66 11.47
CA GLN A 8 -3.26 -8.63 11.01
C GLN A 8 -3.07 -8.96 9.53
N ILE A 9 -2.77 -7.96 8.70
CA ILE A 9 -2.53 -8.17 7.28
C ILE A 9 -1.31 -9.08 7.09
N PHE A 10 -0.21 -8.82 7.80
CA PHE A 10 1.00 -9.64 7.71
C PHE A 10 0.84 -11.05 8.27
N SER A 11 0.00 -11.25 9.28
CA SER A 11 -0.33 -12.59 9.79
C SER A 11 -1.02 -13.50 8.75
N GLN A 12 -1.59 -12.90 7.71
CA GLN A 12 -2.29 -13.58 6.62
C GLN A 12 -1.70 -13.21 5.25
N LEU A 13 -0.43 -12.79 5.20
CA LEU A 13 0.18 -12.28 3.96
C LEU A 13 0.12 -13.30 2.82
N ALA A 14 0.39 -14.57 3.11
CA ALA A 14 0.32 -15.66 2.12
C ALA A 14 -1.08 -15.79 1.50
N TYR A 15 -2.14 -15.69 2.31
CA TYR A 15 -3.52 -15.69 1.82
C TYR A 15 -3.78 -14.53 0.85
N TYR A 16 -3.30 -13.32 1.19
CA TYR A 16 -3.47 -12.16 0.32
C TYR A 16 -2.67 -12.27 -0.98
N GLN A 17 -1.50 -12.92 -0.95
CA GLN A 17 -0.71 -13.21 -2.16
C GLN A 17 -1.44 -14.20 -3.07
N GLU A 18 -1.94 -15.31 -2.52
CA GLU A 18 -2.66 -16.34 -3.27
C GLU A 18 -3.98 -15.83 -3.88
N ASN A 19 -4.67 -14.94 -3.17
CA ASN A 19 -5.99 -14.43 -3.56
C ASN A 19 -5.95 -13.00 -4.13
N TYR A 20 -4.76 -12.49 -4.44
CA TYR A 20 -4.53 -11.09 -4.81
C TYR A 20 -5.48 -10.60 -5.91
N LEU A 21 -5.58 -11.34 -7.02
CA LEU A 21 -6.42 -10.95 -8.16
C LEU A 21 -7.91 -10.90 -7.81
N GLN A 22 -8.38 -11.78 -6.92
CA GLN A 22 -9.77 -11.79 -6.48
C GLN A 22 -10.07 -10.58 -5.60
N ILE A 23 -9.16 -10.27 -4.67
CA ILE A 23 -9.31 -9.14 -3.73
C ILE A 23 -9.32 -7.81 -4.49
N ILE A 24 -8.43 -7.61 -5.46
CA ILE A 24 -8.38 -6.34 -6.19
C ILE A 24 -9.59 -6.13 -7.13
N ALA A 25 -10.25 -7.22 -7.54
CA ALA A 25 -11.42 -7.18 -8.41
C ALA A 25 -12.74 -7.01 -7.64
N ASP A 26 -12.83 -7.49 -6.40
CA ASP A 26 -14.02 -7.41 -5.57
C ASP A 26 -14.04 -6.13 -4.71
N PRO A 27 -14.97 -5.18 -4.93
CA PRO A 27 -15.08 -3.96 -4.11
C PRO A 27 -15.23 -4.24 -2.61
N ALA A 28 -15.94 -5.30 -2.22
CA ALA A 28 -16.18 -5.61 -0.81
C ALA A 28 -14.89 -5.98 -0.07
N GLN A 29 -13.94 -6.60 -0.78
CA GLN A 29 -12.62 -6.97 -0.24
C GLN A 29 -11.60 -5.85 -0.44
N TYR A 30 -11.68 -5.14 -1.56
CA TYR A 30 -10.78 -4.03 -1.88
C TYR A 30 -10.85 -2.91 -0.84
N TYR A 31 -12.06 -2.44 -0.54
CA TYR A 31 -12.31 -1.26 0.28
C TYR A 31 -12.37 -1.57 1.79
N ILE A 32 -11.77 -2.68 2.24
CA ILE A 32 -11.60 -2.95 3.67
C ILE A 32 -10.66 -1.87 4.24
N PRO A 33 -11.12 -1.08 5.23
CA PRO A 33 -10.31 -0.01 5.80
C PRO A 33 -9.14 -0.60 6.59
N VAL A 34 -7.98 0.05 6.47
CA VAL A 34 -6.78 -0.32 7.21
C VAL A 34 -6.43 0.78 8.20
N LYS A 35 -6.25 0.39 9.47
CA LYS A 35 -5.97 1.30 10.57
C LYS A 35 -4.65 2.03 10.31
N ASP A 36 -4.66 3.34 10.51
CA ASP A 36 -3.50 4.23 10.38
C ASP A 36 -2.86 4.26 8.99
N ALA A 37 -3.43 3.62 7.97
CA ALA A 37 -2.93 3.63 6.60
C ALA A 37 -3.46 4.85 5.83
N HIS A 38 -2.56 5.76 5.47
CA HIS A 38 -2.95 7.04 4.89
C HIS A 38 -1.83 7.74 4.11
N ILE A 39 -2.22 8.72 3.29
CA ILE A 39 -1.33 9.70 2.69
C ILE A 39 -1.80 11.09 3.10
N THR A 40 -0.94 11.85 3.78
CA THR A 40 -1.19 13.23 4.20
C THR A 40 -0.04 14.11 3.71
N LEU A 41 -0.19 14.69 2.53
CA LEU A 41 0.84 15.50 1.89
C LEU A 41 0.33 16.92 1.65
N TRP A 42 0.68 17.89 2.50
CA TRP A 42 0.22 19.27 2.31
C TRP A 42 0.78 19.85 0.98
N PRO A 43 -0.04 20.57 0.18
CA PRO A 43 -1.39 21.08 0.46
C PRO A 43 -2.55 20.16 0.02
N LEU A 44 -2.28 18.90 -0.28
CA LEU A 44 -3.29 17.94 -0.72
C LEU A 44 -4.14 17.45 0.45
N ALA A 45 -5.40 17.12 0.17
CA ALA A 45 -6.28 16.51 1.14
C ALA A 45 -5.77 15.12 1.55
N GLN A 46 -5.94 14.78 2.83
CA GLN A 46 -5.63 13.46 3.36
C GLN A 46 -6.40 12.38 2.59
N LYS A 47 -5.73 11.27 2.30
CA LYS A 47 -6.30 10.07 1.68
C LYS A 47 -6.13 8.89 2.61
N SER A 48 -7.21 8.20 2.95
CA SER A 48 -7.14 6.90 3.60
C SER A 48 -6.81 5.82 2.56
N LEU A 49 -6.03 4.83 2.98
CA LEU A 49 -5.69 3.66 2.17
C LEU A 49 -6.53 2.46 2.61
N TYR A 50 -6.94 1.67 1.63
CA TYR A 50 -7.65 0.41 1.85
C TYR A 50 -6.72 -0.77 1.63
N LEU A 51 -7.17 -1.96 2.02
CA LEU A 51 -6.43 -3.21 1.81
C LEU A 51 -5.97 -3.36 0.36
N GLY A 52 -6.88 -3.16 -0.60
CA GLY A 52 -6.57 -3.29 -2.03
C GLY A 52 -5.56 -2.25 -2.56
N ASP A 53 -5.45 -1.08 -1.92
CA ASP A 53 -4.42 -0.10 -2.28
C ASP A 53 -3.04 -0.60 -1.85
N LEU A 54 -2.92 -1.04 -0.59
CA LEU A 54 -1.67 -1.51 -0.02
C LEU A 54 -1.15 -2.75 -0.73
N LEU A 55 -2.02 -3.74 -1.01
CA LEU A 55 -1.61 -4.96 -1.72
C LEU A 55 -1.07 -4.65 -3.12
N GLN A 56 -1.71 -3.76 -3.86
CA GLN A 56 -1.21 -3.34 -5.18
C GLN A 56 0.16 -2.65 -5.07
N LEU A 57 0.35 -1.79 -4.07
CA LEU A 57 1.59 -1.03 -3.89
C LEU A 57 2.74 -1.92 -3.41
N TRP A 58 2.47 -2.87 -2.51
CA TRP A 58 3.47 -3.79 -1.98
C TRP A 58 3.85 -4.88 -2.98
N PHE A 59 2.88 -5.50 -3.64
CA PHE A 59 3.16 -6.59 -4.58
C PHE A 59 3.69 -6.09 -5.94
N ALA A 60 3.49 -4.81 -6.26
CA ALA A 60 4.21 -4.15 -7.35
C ALA A 60 5.58 -3.60 -6.94
N GLU A 61 6.01 -3.85 -5.70
CA GLU A 61 7.29 -3.41 -5.13
C GLU A 61 7.51 -1.89 -5.11
N LYS A 62 6.43 -1.11 -5.19
CA LYS A 62 6.47 0.36 -5.27
C LYS A 62 6.70 1.00 -3.91
N TRP A 63 6.04 0.45 -2.89
CA TRP A 63 6.07 0.95 -1.51
C TRP A 63 6.88 0.03 -0.60
N LEU A 64 7.98 -0.47 -1.13
CA LEU A 64 9.00 -1.18 -0.37
C LEU A 64 10.19 -0.24 -0.20
N VAL A 65 10.69 -0.13 1.03
CA VAL A 65 11.91 0.66 1.25
C VAL A 65 13.07 -0.13 0.65
N GLU A 66 13.61 0.36 -0.46
CA GLU A 66 14.93 -0.08 -0.91
C GLU A 66 15.92 0.35 0.17
N THR A 67 16.42 -0.60 0.97
CA THR A 67 17.61 -0.36 1.78
C THR A 67 18.67 0.18 0.84
N GLU A 68 19.09 1.43 1.05
CA GLU A 68 20.07 2.08 0.18
C GLU A 68 21.27 1.15 0.02
N ARG A 69 21.44 0.64 -1.20
CA ARG A 69 22.57 -0.19 -1.56
C ARG A 69 23.82 0.63 -1.30
N GLN A 70 24.59 0.27 -0.29
CA GLN A 70 26.01 0.58 -0.30
C GLN A 70 26.59 -0.13 -1.52
N PHE A 71 26.77 0.62 -2.60
CA PHE A 71 27.30 0.11 -3.86
C PHE A 71 28.77 -0.25 -3.63
N ASN A 72 29.02 -1.45 -3.13
CA ASN A 72 30.34 -1.96 -2.91
C ASN A 72 30.70 -2.89 -4.07
N PHE A 73 31.62 -2.48 -4.93
CA PHE A 73 31.98 -3.17 -6.17
C PHE A 73 32.41 -4.63 -5.93
N GLU A 74 32.98 -4.91 -4.76
CA GLU A 74 33.40 -6.24 -4.31
C GLU A 74 32.21 -7.18 -4.03
N VAL A 75 31.05 -6.62 -3.66
CA VAL A 75 29.81 -7.36 -3.38
C VAL A 75 29.08 -7.72 -4.68
N PHE A 76 29.17 -6.88 -5.71
CA PHE A 76 28.56 -7.11 -7.03
C PHE A 76 29.13 -8.34 -7.76
N LEU A 77 30.40 -8.69 -7.51
CA LEU A 77 31.05 -9.86 -8.11
C LEU A 77 30.61 -11.20 -7.48
N ASN A 78 29.95 -11.16 -6.31
CA ASN A 78 29.41 -12.33 -5.64
C ASN A 78 27.93 -12.51 -6.02
N ALA A 79 27.67 -13.40 -6.99
CA ALA A 79 26.32 -13.67 -7.52
C ALA A 79 25.31 -14.21 -6.47
N ASP A 80 25.81 -14.73 -5.34
CA ASP A 80 24.97 -15.26 -4.26
C ASP A 80 24.51 -14.17 -3.27
N TYR A 81 25.21 -13.04 -3.17
CA TYR A 81 24.78 -11.92 -2.29
C TYR A 81 23.55 -11.18 -2.85
N LEU A 82 23.36 -11.21 -4.17
CA LEU A 82 22.22 -10.59 -4.84
C LEU A 82 20.90 -11.37 -4.68
N LYS A 83 20.96 -12.61 -4.20
CA LYS A 83 19.79 -13.52 -4.17
C LYS A 83 18.95 -13.45 -2.89
N GLU A 84 19.45 -12.87 -1.80
CA GLU A 84 18.80 -12.96 -0.48
C GLU A 84 18.87 -11.64 0.30
N GLN A 85 18.42 -10.53 -0.27
CA GLN A 85 17.99 -9.41 0.56
C GLN A 85 16.49 -9.27 0.47
N ASP A 86 15.84 -9.92 1.46
CA ASP A 86 14.41 -9.90 1.65
C ASP A 86 13.94 -8.46 1.85
N LYS A 87 13.02 -8.02 1.01
CA LYS A 87 12.40 -6.69 1.13
C LYS A 87 11.49 -6.72 2.34
N ASP A 88 12.01 -6.21 3.44
CA ASP A 88 11.40 -6.41 4.75
C ASP A 88 10.55 -5.24 5.22
N LEU A 89 10.67 -4.08 4.56
CA LEU A 89 10.02 -2.83 4.98
C LEU A 89 8.91 -2.41 4.01
N TYR A 90 7.68 -2.44 4.51
CA TYR A 90 6.45 -2.19 3.76
C TYR A 90 5.82 -0.87 4.20
N ILE A 91 5.87 0.16 3.36
CA ILE A 91 5.32 1.49 3.66
C ILE A 91 3.79 1.38 3.71
N TYR A 92 3.15 1.96 4.73
CA TYR A 92 1.69 1.99 4.84
C TYR A 92 1.13 3.36 5.19
N ALA A 93 1.97 4.29 5.63
CA ALA A 93 1.57 5.67 5.84
C ALA A 93 2.64 6.64 5.35
N ILE A 94 2.21 7.72 4.71
CA ILE A 94 3.08 8.80 4.24
C ILE A 94 2.51 10.12 4.77
N SER A 95 3.34 10.90 5.44
CA SER A 95 3.00 12.23 5.95
C SER A 95 4.08 13.22 5.55
N GLY A 96 3.72 14.42 5.12
CA GLY A 96 4.71 15.41 4.75
C GLY A 96 4.14 16.67 4.13
N ASN A 97 5.06 17.48 3.60
CA ASN A 97 4.74 18.75 2.99
C ASN A 97 5.53 18.87 1.68
N LEU A 98 4.79 18.93 0.57
CA LEU A 98 5.36 18.98 -0.77
C LEU A 98 6.09 20.30 -1.08
N LEU A 99 5.81 21.37 -0.32
CA LEU A 99 6.48 22.67 -0.50
C LEU A 99 7.76 22.80 0.33
N THR A 100 7.79 22.24 1.54
CA THR A 100 8.99 22.31 2.42
C THR A 100 9.92 21.11 2.29
N GLY A 101 9.45 20.01 1.69
CA GLY A 101 10.22 18.76 1.55
C GLY A 101 10.36 17.95 2.84
N THR A 102 9.67 18.35 3.93
CA THR A 102 9.69 17.60 5.19
C THR A 102 8.75 16.41 5.08
N ASN A 103 9.33 15.21 5.11
CA ASN A 103 8.64 13.96 4.80
C ASN A 103 8.92 12.92 5.87
N GLN A 104 7.89 12.21 6.29
CA GLN A 104 7.97 11.07 7.19
C GLN A 104 7.06 9.97 6.67
N SER A 105 7.42 8.73 6.91
CA SER A 105 6.60 7.59 6.53
C SER A 105 6.68 6.52 7.57
N LYS A 106 5.62 5.72 7.68
CA LYS A 106 5.61 4.54 8.53
C LYS A 106 5.68 3.31 7.66
N ALA A 107 6.62 2.46 7.98
CA ALA A 107 6.79 1.16 7.36
C ALA A 107 6.62 0.06 8.39
N TRP A 108 6.10 -1.08 7.95
CA TRP A 108 6.10 -2.30 8.72
C TRP A 108 7.30 -3.14 8.36
N GLN A 109 8.07 -3.53 9.37
CA GLN A 109 9.15 -4.48 9.23
C GLN A 109 8.62 -5.90 9.47
N ALA A 110 8.63 -6.74 8.44
CA ALA A 110 8.04 -8.08 8.51
C ALA A 110 8.85 -9.03 9.42
N SER A 111 10.19 -8.94 9.42
CA SER A 111 11.09 -9.81 10.17
C SER A 111 11.02 -9.59 11.68
N THR A 112 10.92 -8.33 12.11
CA THR A 112 10.88 -7.95 13.54
C THR A 112 9.46 -7.74 14.03
N THR A 113 8.46 -7.73 13.14
CA THR A 113 7.06 -7.42 13.44
C THR A 113 6.88 -6.07 14.13
N GLN A 114 7.60 -5.06 13.66
CA GLN A 114 7.60 -3.72 14.26
C GLN A 114 7.29 -2.64 13.22
N ILE A 115 6.79 -1.51 13.73
CA ILE A 115 6.62 -0.29 12.94
C ILE A 115 7.93 0.50 13.00
N GLN A 116 8.39 0.97 11.86
CA GLN A 116 9.53 1.88 11.74
C GLN A 116 9.11 3.20 11.10
N ASP A 117 9.63 4.31 11.64
CA ASP A 117 9.57 5.60 10.97
C ASP A 117 10.71 5.67 9.96
N VAL A 118 10.38 5.96 8.69
CA VAL A 118 11.30 6.00 7.56
C VAL A 118 11.21 7.37 6.89
N GLU A 119 12.36 7.98 6.62
CA GLU A 119 12.43 9.19 5.82
C GLU A 119 12.41 8.82 4.33
N LEU A 120 11.40 9.30 3.59
CA LEU A 120 11.34 9.12 2.15
C LEU A 120 11.93 10.34 1.45
N ALA A 121 13.01 10.12 0.69
CA ALA A 121 13.64 11.14 -0.12
C ALA A 121 12.69 11.75 -1.18
N ASN A 122 11.75 10.95 -1.69
CA ASN A 122 10.82 11.38 -2.73
C ASN A 122 9.38 10.89 -2.48
N VAL A 123 8.62 11.62 -1.66
CA VAL A 123 7.19 11.33 -1.41
C VAL A 123 6.28 11.58 -2.61
N SER A 124 6.71 12.41 -3.58
CA SER A 124 5.90 12.68 -4.76
C SER A 124 5.84 11.46 -5.69
N LYS A 125 6.95 10.73 -5.85
CA LYS A 125 6.99 9.41 -6.52
C LYS A 125 5.91 8.47 -5.94
N HIS A 126 5.94 8.28 -4.62
CA HIS A 126 5.01 7.38 -3.91
C HIS A 126 3.54 7.83 -4.05
N TYR A 127 3.31 9.14 -4.06
CA TYR A 127 1.98 9.69 -4.30
C TYR A 127 1.47 9.39 -5.71
N PHE A 128 2.31 9.53 -6.74
CA PHE A 128 1.91 9.22 -8.12
C PHE A 128 1.71 7.71 -8.34
N GLU A 129 2.48 6.88 -7.66
CA GLU A 129 2.27 5.43 -7.63
C GLU A 129 0.89 5.06 -7.08
N PHE A 130 0.47 5.73 -5.99
CA PHE A 130 -0.87 5.60 -5.43
C PHE A 130 -1.96 6.11 -6.39
N GLN A 131 -1.75 7.25 -7.06
CA GLN A 131 -2.73 7.78 -8.01
C GLN A 131 -2.89 6.90 -9.26
N GLY A 132 -1.87 6.12 -9.62
CA GLY A 132 -1.92 5.17 -10.72
C GLY A 132 -2.61 3.84 -10.41
N LEU A 133 -3.15 3.66 -9.19
CA LEU A 133 -3.83 2.42 -8.80
C LEU A 133 -5.15 2.24 -9.54
N THR A 134 -5.46 1.00 -9.90
CA THR A 134 -6.77 0.63 -10.43
C THR A 134 -7.66 0.18 -9.27
N ARG A 135 -8.79 0.87 -9.08
CA ARG A 135 -9.78 0.52 -8.06
C ARG A 135 -11.02 -0.09 -8.71
N PRO A 136 -11.64 -1.13 -8.12
CA PRO A 136 -12.86 -1.69 -8.65
C PRO A 136 -14.01 -0.69 -8.49
N ARG A 137 -14.91 -0.67 -9.47
CA ARG A 137 -16.07 0.22 -9.47
C ARG A 137 -17.06 -0.26 -8.41
N LEU A 138 -17.52 0.66 -7.56
CA LEU A 138 -18.66 0.40 -6.71
C LEU A 138 -19.90 0.35 -7.62
N SER A 139 -20.50 -0.83 -7.74
CA SER A 139 -21.82 -0.96 -8.36
C SER A 139 -22.82 -0.21 -7.47
N CYS A 140 -23.12 1.03 -7.85
CA CYS A 140 -24.29 1.72 -7.30
C CYS A 140 -25.52 0.94 -7.81
N VAL A 141 -26.16 0.19 -6.92
CA VAL A 141 -27.51 -0.28 -7.19
C VAL A 141 -28.38 0.97 -7.26
N GLU A 142 -28.77 1.36 -8.46
CA GLU A 142 -29.80 2.38 -8.68
C GLU A 142 -31.09 1.89 -8.02
N ALA A 143 -31.34 2.33 -6.79
CA ALA A 143 -32.60 2.15 -6.12
C ALA A 143 -33.64 3.07 -6.81
N GLY A 144 -34.43 2.50 -7.72
CA GLY A 144 -35.69 3.12 -8.15
C GLY A 144 -36.02 3.04 -9.64
N GLN A 145 -36.32 1.84 -10.16
CA GLN A 145 -37.31 1.69 -11.23
C GLN A 145 -38.27 0.55 -10.90
N THR A 146 -39.16 0.78 -9.93
CA THR A 146 -40.43 0.07 -9.88
C THR A 146 -41.28 0.56 -11.05
N LYS A 147 -41.17 -0.12 -12.21
CA LYS A 147 -42.20 -0.02 -13.25
C LYS A 147 -43.46 -0.69 -12.71
N SER A 148 -44.35 0.12 -12.16
CA SER A 148 -45.77 -0.17 -12.09
C SER A 148 -46.28 -0.26 -13.52
N SER A 149 -46.76 -1.43 -13.93
CA SER A 149 -47.66 -1.57 -15.07
C SER A 149 -48.60 -2.74 -14.78
N ILE A 150 -49.61 -2.43 -13.97
CA ILE A 150 -50.94 -3.01 -14.11
C ILE A 150 -51.62 -2.14 -15.16
N ILE A 151 -51.92 -2.68 -16.35
CA ILE A 151 -53.26 -2.72 -16.98
C ILE A 151 -53.26 -3.93 -17.91
#